data_AF-A0A9N7NE49-F1
#
_entry.id   AF-A0A9N7NE49-F1
#
_cell.length_a   1.000
_cell.length_b   1.000
_cell.length_c   1.000
_cell.angle_alpha   90.00
_cell.angle_beta   90.00
_cell.angle_gamma   90.00
#
_symmetry.space_group_name_H-M   'P 1'
#
loop_
_entity.id
_entity.type
_entity.pdbx_description
1 polymer ?
#
loop_
_entity_poly.entity_id
_entity_poly.type
_entity_poly.pdbx_seq_one_letter_code
_entity_poly.pdbx_strand_id
1 'polypeptide(L)'
;KHKARLVVKGFQQKKGINFDEIFAPVVKMTSNQVILGLATSMNLELEQIDVKTALLCGDLKAEIYMQQPEGFEVSSQNLVCKLSKSLYGLKQAPRQLNKKFDSFMQSQGYKKTTADKCVYIKKYSNRAFIVHLLYVDVMLIVLNDPRKDKSTKERTSNSFDMKDLGKAQQILGMQITRDQDKDKLWLSQEKYIER
;
A
#
# COMPACT_ATOMS: atom_id res chain seq x y z
N LYS A 1 9.60 22.38 -4.11
CA LYS A 1 8.16 22.06 -4.02
C LYS A 1 7.80 21.87 -2.55
N HIS A 2 7.09 22.80 -1.93
CA HIS A 2 6.68 22.68 -0.53
C HIS A 2 5.63 21.56 -0.38
N LYS A 3 5.78 20.71 0.64
CA LYS A 3 4.83 19.64 0.95
C LYS A 3 4.20 19.95 2.31
N ALA A 4 2.87 20.03 2.35
CA ALA A 4 2.10 20.14 3.58
C ALA A 4 1.14 18.94 3.66
N ARG A 5 0.80 18.52 4.88
CA ARG A 5 -0.19 17.47 5.14
C ARG A 5 -1.12 17.93 6.26
N LEU A 6 -2.42 17.73 6.07
CA LEU A 6 -3.39 17.86 7.15
C LEU A 6 -3.33 16.61 8.03
N VAL A 7 -3.10 16.80 9.33
CA VAL A 7 -2.94 15.71 10.30
C VAL A 7 -3.91 15.93 11.46
N VAL A 8 -4.73 14.92 11.76
CA VAL A 8 -5.62 14.95 12.92
C VAL A 8 -4.80 14.77 14.20
N LYS A 9 -5.26 15.40 15.29
CA LYS A 9 -4.77 15.18 16.66
C LYS A 9 -5.18 13.79 17.19
N GLY A 10 -4.72 12.71 16.54
CA GLY A 10 -5.12 11.34 16.87
C GLY A 10 -4.74 10.89 18.28
N PHE A 11 -3.80 11.58 18.94
CA PHE A 11 -3.52 11.37 20.36
C PHE A 11 -4.73 11.64 21.26
N GLN A 12 -5.67 12.49 20.84
CA GLN A 12 -6.93 12.76 21.55
C GLN A 12 -7.99 11.66 21.35
N GLN A 13 -7.77 10.70 20.43
CA GLN A 13 -8.74 9.62 20.22
C GLN A 13 -8.75 8.63 21.39
N LYS A 14 -9.96 8.27 21.82
CA LYS A 14 -10.25 7.30 22.88
C LYS A 14 -10.65 5.95 22.29
N LYS A 15 -10.04 4.87 22.79
CA LYS A 15 -10.41 3.49 22.43
C LYS A 15 -11.84 3.20 22.91
N GLY A 16 -12.62 2.48 22.11
CA GLY A 16 -14.04 2.18 22.37
C GLY A 16 -15.00 3.32 22.05
N ILE A 17 -14.49 4.51 21.69
CA ILE A 17 -15.31 5.65 21.25
C ILE A 17 -14.97 5.98 19.80
N ASN A 18 -13.70 6.28 19.51
CA ASN A 18 -13.27 6.70 18.17
C ASN A 18 -12.68 5.55 17.34
N PHE A 19 -12.24 4.48 18.00
CA PHE A 19 -11.72 3.27 17.36
C PHE A 19 -11.71 2.08 18.35
N ASP A 20 -11.84 0.87 17.83
CA ASP A 20 -11.74 -0.36 18.65
C ASP A 20 -10.37 -1.05 18.47
N GLU A 21 -9.93 -1.13 17.22
CA GLU A 21 -8.70 -1.81 16.80
C GLU A 21 -7.87 -0.93 15.86
N ILE A 22 -6.55 -1.05 15.97
CA ILE A 22 -5.59 -0.27 15.19
C ILE A 22 -4.60 -1.14 14.40
N PHE A 23 -4.57 -2.44 14.65
CA PHE A 23 -3.59 -3.34 14.05
C PHE A 23 -3.76 -3.39 12.52
N ALA A 24 -2.67 -3.14 11.80
CA ALA A 24 -2.56 -3.34 10.38
C ALA A 24 -1.33 -4.24 10.13
N PRO A 25 -1.46 -5.28 9.28
CA PRO A 25 -0.33 -6.14 8.97
C PRO A 25 0.74 -5.36 8.21
N VAL A 26 1.99 -5.71 8.46
CA VAL A 26 3.16 -5.25 7.69
C VAL A 26 3.77 -6.48 7.05
N VAL A 27 4.24 -6.33 5.81
CA VAL A 27 4.89 -7.43 5.10
C VAL A 27 6.13 -7.92 5.87
N LYS A 28 6.32 -9.23 5.92
CA LYS A 28 7.51 -9.84 6.49
C LYS A 28 8.69 -9.72 5.54
N MET A 29 9.88 -9.49 6.09
CA MET A 29 11.13 -9.50 5.31
C MET A 29 11.36 -10.82 4.59
N THR A 30 11.00 -11.94 5.22
CA THR A 30 11.10 -13.27 4.61
C THR A 30 10.20 -13.40 3.37
N SER A 31 8.99 -12.85 3.40
CA SER A 31 8.10 -12.80 2.23
C SER A 31 8.73 -12.00 1.09
N ASN A 32 9.33 -10.85 1.39
CA ASN A 32 10.05 -10.07 0.38
C ASN A 32 11.20 -10.87 -0.26
N GLN A 33 12.04 -11.49 0.57
CA GLN A 33 13.17 -12.28 0.09
C GLN A 33 12.73 -13.46 -0.78
N VAL A 34 11.69 -14.19 -0.36
CA VAL A 34 11.12 -15.30 -1.12
C VAL A 34 10.55 -14.80 -2.45
N ILE A 35 9.79 -13.71 -2.46
CA ILE A 35 9.19 -13.18 -3.69
C ILE A 35 10.27 -12.67 -4.66
N LEU A 36 11.30 -11.99 -4.17
CA LEU A 36 12.43 -11.55 -5.00
C LEU A 36 13.22 -12.74 -5.54
N GLY A 37 13.51 -13.73 -4.70
CA GLY A 37 14.19 -14.97 -5.12
C GLY A 37 13.40 -15.75 -6.16
N LEU A 38 12.08 -15.84 -6.02
CA LEU A 38 11.19 -16.44 -7.03
C LEU A 38 11.19 -15.64 -8.33
N ALA A 39 11.13 -14.31 -8.24
CA ALA A 39 11.17 -13.45 -9.42
C ALA A 39 12.47 -13.64 -10.20
N THR A 40 13.61 -13.77 -9.52
CA THR A 40 14.90 -14.06 -10.13
C THR A 40 14.96 -15.48 -10.69
N SER A 41 14.64 -16.50 -9.89
CA SER A 41 14.78 -17.92 -10.26
C SER A 41 13.90 -18.34 -11.43
N MET A 42 12.75 -17.68 -11.63
CA MET A 42 11.79 -18.00 -12.68
C MET A 42 11.72 -16.90 -13.75
N ASN A 43 12.64 -15.94 -13.70
CA ASN A 43 12.67 -14.74 -14.56
C ASN A 43 11.30 -14.04 -14.72
N LEU A 44 10.59 -13.83 -13.61
CA LEU A 44 9.24 -13.23 -13.59
C LEU A 44 9.31 -11.72 -13.76
N GLU A 45 8.27 -11.08 -14.28
CA GLU A 45 8.21 -9.62 -14.26
C GLU A 45 8.05 -9.08 -12.83
N LEU A 46 8.72 -7.96 -12.55
CA LEU A 46 8.78 -7.32 -11.23
C LEU A 46 8.49 -5.82 -11.37
N GLU A 47 7.25 -5.44 -11.07
CA GLU A 47 6.71 -4.10 -11.26
C GLU A 47 6.33 -3.47 -9.90
N GLN A 48 6.24 -2.14 -9.87
CA GLN A 48 5.86 -1.38 -8.68
C GLN A 48 4.83 -0.32 -8.99
N ILE A 49 3.85 -0.21 -8.11
CA ILE A 49 2.92 0.92 -8.10
C ILE A 49 2.84 1.50 -6.68
N ASP A 50 2.60 2.79 -6.59
CA ASP A 50 2.52 3.55 -5.34
C ASP A 50 1.12 4.17 -5.19
N VAL A 51 0.46 3.89 -4.06
CA VAL A 51 -0.84 4.46 -3.71
C VAL A 51 -0.60 5.89 -3.23
N LYS A 52 -1.04 6.87 -4.02
CA LYS A 52 -1.03 8.25 -3.55
C LYS A 52 -1.93 8.37 -2.34
N THR A 53 -1.42 9.07 -1.33
CA THR A 53 -2.16 9.40 -0.11
C THR A 53 -2.88 8.20 0.51
N ALA A 54 -2.24 7.03 0.55
CA ALA A 54 -2.86 5.76 0.93
C ALA A 54 -3.71 5.81 2.21
N LEU A 55 -3.25 6.55 3.24
CA LEU A 55 -3.98 6.72 4.50
C LEU A 55 -5.30 7.51 4.38
N LEU A 56 -5.59 8.10 3.22
CA LEU A 56 -6.83 8.82 2.90
C LEU A 56 -7.89 7.93 2.25
N CYS A 57 -7.53 6.72 1.83
CA CYS A 57 -8.47 5.85 1.12
C CYS A 57 -9.39 5.09 2.07
N GLY A 58 -9.00 4.90 3.33
CA GLY A 58 -9.70 4.05 4.30
C GLY A 58 -11.08 4.59 4.69
N ASP A 59 -12.04 3.67 4.84
CA ASP A 59 -13.39 4.01 5.28
C ASP A 59 -13.44 4.07 6.81
N LEU A 60 -14.17 5.04 7.37
CA LEU A 60 -14.34 5.19 8.82
C LEU A 60 -15.62 4.50 9.28
N LYS A 61 -15.51 3.70 10.35
CA LYS A 61 -16.68 3.10 11.03
C LYS A 61 -17.27 4.01 12.09
N ALA A 62 -16.40 4.66 12.86
CA ALA A 62 -16.80 5.61 13.89
C ALA A 62 -16.98 6.99 13.27
N GLU A 63 -17.91 7.75 13.82
CA GLU A 63 -18.06 9.16 13.51
C GLU A 63 -16.95 9.96 14.20
N ILE A 64 -16.12 10.63 13.42
CA ILE A 64 -14.96 11.38 13.92
C ILE A 64 -15.04 12.81 13.43
N TYR A 65 -14.86 13.73 14.37
CA TYR A 65 -14.79 15.16 14.12
C TYR A 65 -13.38 15.66 14.39
N MET A 66 -12.96 16.68 13.64
CA MET A 66 -11.73 17.43 13.90
C MET A 66 -12.03 18.93 13.92
N GLN A 67 -11.21 19.68 14.65
CA GLN A 67 -11.21 21.15 14.55
C GLN A 67 -10.95 21.56 13.09
N GLN A 68 -11.50 22.70 12.69
CA GLN A 68 -11.21 23.29 11.39
C GLN A 68 -9.69 23.53 11.26
N PRO A 69 -9.08 23.29 10.08
CA PRO A 69 -7.70 23.64 9.83
C PRO A 69 -7.51 25.15 9.95
N GLU A 70 -6.40 25.58 10.54
CA GLU A 70 -6.04 26.99 10.66
C GLU A 70 -6.00 27.66 9.28
N GLY A 71 -6.72 28.78 9.14
CA GLY A 71 -6.82 29.55 7.89
C GLY A 71 -7.88 29.03 6.91
N PHE A 72 -8.67 28.03 7.30
CA PHE A 72 -9.78 27.47 6.50
C PHE A 72 -11.12 27.47 7.26
N GLU A 73 -11.26 28.31 8.30
CA GLU A 73 -12.50 28.44 9.06
C GLU A 73 -13.60 29.15 8.23
N VAL A 74 -14.76 28.51 8.06
CA VAL A 74 -15.82 29.01 7.13
C VAL A 74 -16.86 29.89 7.82
N SER A 75 -16.83 30.05 9.15
CA SER A 75 -17.70 31.01 9.85
C SER A 75 -17.31 31.20 11.31
N SER A 76 -17.81 30.34 12.20
CA SER A 76 -17.60 30.41 13.64
C SER A 76 -16.51 29.43 14.09
N GLN A 77 -15.83 29.80 15.19
CA GLN A 77 -14.86 28.95 15.88
C GLN A 77 -15.48 27.66 16.46
N ASN A 78 -16.82 27.56 16.53
CA ASN A 78 -17.53 26.42 17.10
C ASN A 78 -17.86 25.33 16.09
N LEU A 79 -17.59 25.54 14.79
CA LEU A 79 -17.77 24.47 13.80
C LEU A 79 -16.59 23.51 13.79
N VAL A 80 -16.89 22.25 13.47
CA VAL A 80 -15.94 21.15 13.34
C VAL A 80 -16.14 20.43 12.01
N CYS A 81 -15.08 19.84 11.48
CA CYS A 81 -15.13 19.03 10.27
C CYS A 81 -15.46 17.58 10.63
N LYS A 82 -16.50 17.01 10.02
CA LYS A 82 -16.76 15.57 10.04
C LYS A 82 -15.83 14.87 9.03
N LEU A 83 -15.10 13.86 9.46
CA LEU A 83 -14.23 13.08 8.57
C LEU A 83 -15.05 12.04 7.79
N SER A 84 -15.05 12.16 6.46
CA SER A 84 -15.70 11.18 5.56
C SER A 84 -14.83 9.97 5.24
N LYS A 85 -13.50 10.10 5.37
CA LYS A 85 -12.50 9.07 5.15
C LYS A 85 -11.42 9.16 6.23
N SER A 86 -10.58 8.13 6.33
CA SER A 86 -9.42 8.19 7.21
C SER A 86 -8.50 9.35 6.83
N LEU A 87 -7.80 9.91 7.81
CA LEU A 87 -6.85 11.00 7.63
C LEU A 87 -5.55 10.67 8.38
N TYR A 88 -4.46 11.31 7.99
CA TYR A 88 -3.20 11.22 8.72
C TYR A 88 -3.40 11.55 10.21
N GLY A 89 -2.67 10.86 11.08
CA GLY A 89 -2.76 11.02 12.53
C GLY A 89 -3.83 10.15 13.19
N LEU A 90 -4.87 9.69 12.47
CA LEU A 90 -5.83 8.74 13.06
C LEU A 90 -5.14 7.41 13.37
N LYS A 91 -5.30 6.93 14.61
CA LYS A 91 -4.68 5.69 15.11
C LYS A 91 -5.03 4.46 14.26
N GLN A 92 -6.25 4.43 13.72
CA GLN A 92 -6.76 3.32 12.92
C GLN A 92 -6.58 3.48 11.40
N ALA A 93 -6.01 4.59 10.89
CA ALA A 93 -5.91 4.84 9.45
C ALA A 93 -5.21 3.71 8.67
N PRO A 94 -4.04 3.19 9.12
CA PRO A 94 -3.38 2.08 8.41
C PRO A 94 -4.27 0.83 8.31
N ARG A 95 -5.04 0.54 9.36
CA ARG A 95 -5.96 -0.61 9.40
C ARG A 95 -7.12 -0.42 8.44
N GLN A 96 -7.69 0.78 8.35
CA GLN A 96 -8.80 1.04 7.43
C GLN A 96 -8.37 0.95 5.97
N LEU A 97 -7.16 1.45 5.65
CA LEU A 97 -6.54 1.23 4.35
C LEU A 97 -6.39 -0.26 4.06
N ASN A 98 -5.78 -1.02 4.97
CA ASN A 98 -5.56 -2.45 4.77
C ASN A 98 -6.87 -3.21 4.55
N LYS A 99 -7.93 -2.89 5.31
CA LYS A 99 -9.26 -3.51 5.14
C LYS A 99 -9.87 -3.21 3.78
N LYS A 100 -9.82 -1.94 3.35
CA LYS A 100 -10.34 -1.56 2.04
C LYS A 100 -9.59 -2.25 0.91
N PHE A 101 -8.26 -2.29 1.03
CA PHE A 101 -7.41 -2.97 0.06
C PHE A 101 -7.69 -4.47 0.02
N ASP A 102 -7.81 -5.12 1.18
CA ASP A 102 -8.15 -6.54 1.28
C ASP A 102 -9.48 -6.87 0.60
N SER A 103 -10.53 -6.11 0.89
CA SER A 103 -11.84 -6.27 0.25
C SER A 103 -11.75 -6.10 -1.28
N PHE A 104 -10.97 -5.12 -1.74
CA PHE A 104 -10.72 -4.93 -3.17
C PHE A 104 -10.00 -6.13 -3.79
N MET A 105 -8.91 -6.62 -3.18
CA MET A 105 -8.16 -7.76 -3.71
C MET A 105 -9.02 -9.01 -3.80
N GLN A 106 -9.83 -9.28 -2.78
CA GLN A 106 -10.76 -10.41 -2.77
C GLN A 106 -11.83 -10.28 -3.86
N SER A 107 -12.41 -9.08 -4.07
CA SER A 107 -13.39 -8.85 -5.14
C SER A 107 -12.79 -9.01 -6.54
N GLN A 108 -11.48 -8.75 -6.69
CA GLN A 108 -10.73 -9.02 -7.90
C GLN A 108 -10.30 -10.50 -8.05
N GLY A 109 -10.68 -11.38 -7.13
CA GLY A 109 -10.39 -12.82 -7.18
C GLY A 109 -8.98 -13.20 -6.73
N TYR A 110 -8.28 -12.31 -6.01
CA TYR A 110 -7.02 -12.67 -5.35
C TYR A 110 -7.28 -13.42 -4.04
N LYS A 111 -6.42 -14.39 -3.74
CA LYS A 111 -6.41 -15.11 -2.47
C LYS A 111 -5.26 -14.60 -1.60
N LYS A 112 -5.57 -14.14 -0.40
CA LYS A 112 -4.56 -13.79 0.61
C LYS A 112 -3.84 -15.02 1.10
N THR A 113 -2.51 -14.96 1.27
CA THR A 113 -1.75 -16.10 1.80
C THR A 113 -1.91 -16.27 3.31
N THR A 114 -1.68 -17.49 3.79
CA THR A 114 -1.64 -17.78 5.23
C THR A 114 -0.31 -17.39 5.87
N ALA A 115 0.79 -17.49 5.11
CA ALA A 115 2.13 -17.15 5.55
C ALA A 115 2.31 -15.64 5.84
N ASP A 116 1.71 -14.79 5.02
CA ASP A 116 1.76 -13.34 5.15
C ASP A 116 0.46 -12.68 4.67
N LYS A 117 -0.13 -11.85 5.55
CA LYS A 117 -1.40 -11.17 5.30
C LYS A 117 -1.29 -9.99 4.32
N CYS A 118 -0.07 -9.61 3.95
CA CYS A 118 0.20 -8.60 2.93
C CYS A 118 0.47 -9.19 1.54
N VAL A 119 0.47 -10.52 1.40
CA VAL A 119 0.71 -11.20 0.12
C VAL A 119 -0.59 -11.78 -0.42
N TYR A 120 -0.88 -11.50 -1.69
CA TYR A 120 -2.08 -11.90 -2.40
C TYR A 120 -1.69 -12.59 -3.71
N ILE A 121 -2.30 -13.74 -4.00
CA ILE A 121 -2.00 -14.54 -5.19
C ILE A 121 -3.28 -14.73 -6.00
N LYS A 122 -3.19 -14.49 -7.30
CA LYS A 122 -4.23 -14.86 -8.27
C LYS A 122 -3.63 -15.79 -9.31
N LYS A 123 -4.27 -16.93 -9.50
CA LYS A 123 -3.89 -17.94 -10.50
C LYS A 123 -4.94 -17.95 -11.61
N TYR A 124 -4.49 -18.17 -12.84
CA TYR A 124 -5.31 -18.30 -14.02
C TYR A 124 -5.26 -19.75 -14.54
N SER A 125 -6.24 -20.14 -15.35
CA SER A 125 -6.33 -21.50 -15.91
C SER A 125 -5.14 -21.86 -16.81
N ASN A 126 -4.57 -20.88 -17.50
CA ASN A 126 -3.42 -21.03 -18.38
C ASN A 126 -2.06 -21.06 -17.65
N ARG A 127 -2.03 -21.42 -16.36
CA ARG A 127 -0.84 -21.37 -15.48
C ARG A 127 -0.25 -19.98 -15.26
N ALA A 128 -0.84 -18.91 -15.81
CA ALA A 128 -0.44 -17.56 -15.45
C ALA A 128 -0.79 -17.28 -14.00
N PHE A 129 0.00 -16.45 -13.33
CA PHE A 129 -0.25 -16.01 -11.98
C PHE A 129 0.27 -14.59 -11.76
N ILE A 130 -0.32 -13.94 -10.77
CA ILE A 130 0.10 -12.64 -10.28
C ILE A 130 0.16 -12.70 -8.76
N VAL A 131 1.27 -12.22 -8.21
CA VAL A 131 1.47 -12.03 -6.78
C VAL A 131 1.56 -10.54 -6.51
N HIS A 132 0.71 -10.05 -5.62
CA HIS A 132 0.82 -8.71 -5.08
C HIS A 132 1.36 -8.80 -3.66
N LEU A 133 2.35 -7.97 -3.37
CA LEU A 133 2.89 -7.77 -2.05
C LEU A 133 2.69 -6.30 -1.69
N LEU A 134 1.87 -6.05 -0.68
CA LEU A 134 1.55 -4.69 -0.22
C LEU A 134 2.46 -4.30 0.93
N TYR A 135 3.18 -3.20 0.78
CA TYR A 135 3.90 -2.53 1.84
C TYR A 135 3.43 -1.08 1.98
N VAL A 136 2.56 -0.85 2.97
CA VAL A 136 2.00 0.48 3.28
C VAL A 136 1.36 1.13 2.04
N ASP A 137 2.06 2.03 1.37
CA ASP A 137 1.67 2.76 0.16
C ASP A 137 2.22 2.12 -1.12
N VAL A 138 3.31 1.37 -1.05
CA VAL A 138 3.91 0.72 -2.23
C VAL A 138 3.40 -0.71 -2.38
N MET A 139 3.09 -1.09 -3.62
CA MET A 139 2.75 -2.45 -3.98
C MET A 139 3.72 -2.99 -5.02
N LEU A 140 4.32 -4.13 -4.69
CA LEU A 140 5.14 -4.92 -5.60
C LEU A 140 4.23 -5.92 -6.32
N ILE A 141 4.35 -5.98 -7.64
CA ILE A 141 3.60 -6.89 -8.52
C ILE A 141 4.60 -7.84 -9.16
N VAL A 142 4.39 -9.14 -8.96
CA VAL A 142 5.20 -10.20 -9.57
C VAL A 142 4.31 -11.08 -10.42
N LEU A 143 4.67 -11.27 -11.69
CA LEU A 143 3.81 -11.99 -12.64
C LEU A 143 4.63 -12.72 -13.70
N ASN A 144 4.13 -13.86 -14.17
CA ASN A 144 4.77 -14.67 -15.21
C ASN A 144 4.22 -14.42 -16.61
N ASP A 145 3.22 -13.54 -16.76
CA ASP A 145 2.60 -13.20 -18.04
C ASP A 145 2.45 -11.68 -18.18
N PRO A 146 3.38 -11.00 -18.88
CA PRO A 146 3.40 -9.54 -19.03
C PRO A 146 2.10 -8.94 -19.56
N ARG A 147 1.32 -9.71 -20.34
CA ARG A 147 0.03 -9.28 -20.90
C ARG A 147 -1.00 -8.97 -19.81
N LYS A 148 -0.80 -9.46 -18.59
CA LYS A 148 -1.69 -9.23 -17.45
C LYS A 148 -1.36 -7.97 -16.65
N ASP A 149 -0.16 -7.41 -16.82
CA ASP A 149 0.34 -6.28 -16.02
C ASP A 149 -0.59 -5.06 -16.15
N LYS A 150 -0.76 -4.57 -17.39
CA LYS A 150 -1.60 -3.41 -17.69
C LYS A 150 -3.01 -3.53 -17.10
N SER A 151 -3.68 -4.66 -17.35
CA SER A 151 -5.05 -4.87 -16.86
C SER A 151 -5.16 -4.89 -15.33
N THR A 152 -4.11 -5.33 -14.63
CA THR A 152 -4.05 -5.36 -13.17
C THR A 152 -3.79 -3.97 -12.60
N LYS A 153 -2.83 -3.25 -13.17
CA LYS A 153 -2.54 -1.87 -12.81
C LYS A 153 -3.78 -0.98 -13.02
N GLU A 154 -4.45 -1.08 -14.16
CA GLU A 154 -5.68 -0.33 -14.46
C GLU A 154 -6.81 -0.57 -13.45
N ARG A 155 -7.10 -1.83 -13.12
CA ARG A 155 -8.13 -2.15 -12.11
C ARG A 155 -7.82 -1.55 -10.75
N THR A 156 -6.54 -1.58 -10.37
CA THR A 156 -6.09 -1.04 -9.08
C THR A 156 -6.15 0.50 -9.10
N SER A 157 -5.71 1.14 -10.18
CA SER A 157 -5.79 2.59 -10.41
C SER A 157 -7.22 3.12 -10.49
N ASN A 158 -8.19 2.30 -10.89
CA ASN A 158 -9.61 2.69 -10.89
C ASN A 158 -10.21 2.74 -9.48
N SER A 159 -9.64 2.01 -8.52
CA SER A 159 -10.13 1.98 -7.13
C SER A 159 -9.33 2.86 -6.18
N PHE A 160 -8.08 3.17 -6.53
CA PHE A 160 -7.15 3.95 -5.72
C PHE A 160 -6.37 4.89 -6.64
N ASP A 161 -6.09 6.11 -6.20
CA ASP A 161 -5.20 7.00 -6.94
C ASP A 161 -3.77 6.44 -6.89
N MET A 162 -3.35 5.79 -7.97
CA MET A 162 -2.08 5.08 -8.07
C MET A 162 -1.10 5.85 -8.95
N LYS A 163 0.17 5.71 -8.64
CA LYS A 163 1.29 6.12 -9.49
C LYS A 163 2.03 4.86 -9.92
N ASP A 164 2.09 4.61 -11.23
CA ASP A 164 2.95 3.56 -11.76
C ASP A 164 4.41 3.99 -11.61
N LEU A 165 5.21 3.14 -10.98
CA LEU A 165 6.66 3.33 -10.82
C LEU A 165 7.46 2.51 -11.84
N GLY A 166 6.78 1.66 -12.63
CA GLY A 166 7.38 0.75 -13.59
C GLY A 166 8.13 -0.38 -12.91
N LYS A 167 9.29 -0.76 -13.47
CA LYS A 167 10.15 -1.81 -12.92
C LYS A 167 10.53 -1.51 -11.48
N ALA A 168 10.53 -2.53 -10.65
CA ALA A 168 10.90 -2.38 -9.25
C ALA A 168 12.36 -1.93 -9.10
N GLN A 169 12.56 -0.75 -8.52
CA GLN A 169 13.89 -0.17 -8.29
C GLN A 169 14.22 -0.03 -6.81
N GLN A 170 13.23 0.00 -5.92
CA GLN A 170 13.45 0.10 -4.49
C GLN A 170 12.38 -0.64 -3.68
N ILE A 171 12.76 -1.36 -2.64
CA ILE A 171 11.81 -1.95 -1.69
C ILE A 171 12.37 -1.83 -0.28
N LEU A 172 11.58 -1.28 0.65
CA LEU A 172 11.98 -1.12 2.06
C LEU A 172 13.34 -0.41 2.26
N GLY A 173 13.63 0.60 1.44
CA GLY A 173 14.89 1.32 1.47
C GLY A 173 16.07 0.60 0.81
N MET A 174 15.90 -0.65 0.37
CA MET A 174 16.89 -1.33 -0.45
C MET A 174 16.69 -0.98 -1.92
N GLN A 175 17.76 -0.62 -2.61
CA GLN A 175 17.79 -0.50 -4.06
C GLN A 175 17.82 -1.89 -4.69
N ILE A 176 17.00 -2.10 -5.71
CA ILE A 176 16.94 -3.30 -6.51
C ILE A 176 17.62 -3.00 -7.85
N THR A 177 18.61 -3.82 -8.20
CA THR A 177 19.19 -3.84 -9.54
C THR A 177 18.96 -5.24 -10.11
N ARG A 178 18.50 -5.34 -11.35
CA ARG A 178 18.14 -6.62 -11.96
C ARG A 178 18.69 -6.73 -13.38
N ASP A 179 19.28 -7.88 -13.66
CA ASP A 179 19.75 -8.31 -14.98
C ASP A 179 18.98 -9.59 -15.33
N GLN A 180 17.98 -9.48 -16.20
CA GLN A 180 17.11 -10.59 -16.59
C GLN A 180 17.79 -11.56 -17.56
N ASP A 181 18.79 -11.13 -18.31
CA ASP A 181 19.51 -11.98 -19.25
C ASP A 181 20.45 -12.95 -18.53
N LYS A 182 20.90 -12.55 -17.34
CA LYS A 182 21.78 -13.36 -16.48
C LYS A 182 21.06 -13.99 -15.28
N ASP A 183 19.75 -13.81 -15.17
CA ASP A 183 18.94 -14.22 -14.01
C ASP A 183 19.54 -13.77 -12.66
N LYS A 184 19.96 -12.49 -12.59
CA LYS A 184 20.58 -11.91 -11.38
C LYS A 184 19.78 -10.74 -10.84
N LEU A 185 19.73 -10.66 -9.52
CA LEU A 185 19.16 -9.54 -8.77
C LEU A 185 20.08 -9.20 -7.61
N TRP A 186 20.37 -7.91 -7.45
CA TRP A 186 21.16 -7.37 -6.36
C TRP A 186 20.32 -6.44 -5.52
N LEU A 187 20.57 -6.47 -4.21
CA LEU A 187 19.99 -5.55 -3.24
C LEU A 187 21.13 -4.72 -2.63
N SER A 188 20.96 -3.40 -2.59
CA SER A 188 21.93 -2.48 -1.99
C SER A 188 21.25 -1.51 -1.03
N GLN A 189 21.93 -1.16 0.06
CA GLN A 189 21.53 -0.11 1.01
C GLN A 189 22.58 1.01 1.06
N GLU A 190 23.41 1.14 0.04
CA GLU A 190 24.52 2.12 -0.03
C GLU A 190 24.08 3.56 0.26
N LYS A 191 22.86 3.95 -0.14
CA LYS A 191 22.26 5.27 0.14
C LYS A 191 22.14 5.61 1.64
N TYR A 192 22.24 4.63 2.53
CA TYR A 192 22.28 4.87 3.98
C TYR A 192 23.68 5.20 4.50
N ILE A 193 24.72 4.88 3.74
CA ILE A 193 26.14 5.13 4.08
C ILE A 193 26.56 6.54 3.63
N GLU A 194 26.05 7.01 2.49
CA GLU A 194 26.39 8.32 1.91
C GLU A 194 25.71 9.54 2.58
N ARG A 195 25.29 9.42 3.85
CA ARG A 195 24.57 10.47 4.59
C ARG A 195 25.42 11.18 5.64
#